data_AF-A0A9P1BGE7-F1
#
_entry.id   AF-A0A9P1BGE7-F1
#
_cell.length_a   1.000
_cell.length_b   1.000
_cell.length_c   1.000
_cell.angle_alpha   90.00
_cell.angle_beta   90.00
_cell.angle_gamma   90.00
#
_symmetry.space_group_name_H-M   'P 1'
#
loop_
_entity.id
_entity.type
_entity.pdbx_description
1 polymer ?
#
loop_
_entity_poly.entity_id
_entity_poly.type
_entity_poly.pdbx_seq_one_letter_code
_entity_poly.pdbx_strand_id
1 'polypeptide(L)'
;MPRASNRLLVSALLCAGAFTVTRLAFVSAPASSSRQHSPVVLSARGGGEYDISDADIQNFYNSLLTGQGGDPPKGTVLSELVVKFFHGDFTPQGFKRYSGLWKGPPPGNIGKKDIAVGVAKLKEQMANPMFVTKGGVGYGVDETQKVEDDGKGWVWLAAEMSPGGLAVELFKSVPFGKRAILVAKQSNVDELFQKVNWDTALGNIEKTFGGPQVKQR
;
A
#
# COMPACT_ATOMS: atom_id res chain seq x y z
N MET A 1 31.26 -42.45 -41.79
CA MET A 1 31.86 -43.74 -41.37
C MET A 1 32.20 -43.63 -39.87
N PRO A 2 32.07 -44.70 -39.07
CA PRO A 2 30.82 -45.18 -38.46
C PRO A 2 30.84 -45.19 -36.91
N ARG A 3 29.66 -45.43 -36.31
CA ARG A 3 29.27 -46.34 -35.18
C ARG A 3 30.36 -46.67 -34.13
N ALA A 4 30.10 -46.85 -32.83
CA ALA A 4 29.03 -47.58 -32.14
C ALA A 4 29.31 -47.45 -30.62
N SER A 5 28.31 -47.37 -29.74
CA SER A 5 27.61 -48.49 -29.08
C SER A 5 28.28 -49.02 -27.81
N ASN A 6 27.61 -48.76 -26.69
CA ASN A 6 27.24 -49.65 -25.57
C ASN A 6 28.16 -50.84 -25.19
N ARG A 7 28.29 -51.04 -23.87
CA ARG A 7 27.87 -52.23 -23.06
C ARG A 7 28.76 -52.36 -21.81
N LEU A 8 28.18 -52.22 -20.61
CA LEU A 8 27.75 -53.29 -19.69
C LEU A 8 28.89 -54.10 -19.06
N LEU A 9 28.93 -54.11 -17.72
CA LEU A 9 29.34 -55.20 -16.77
C LEU A 9 29.50 -54.52 -15.40
N VAL A 10 28.60 -54.60 -14.40
CA VAL A 10 28.02 -55.71 -13.63
C VAL A 10 29.06 -56.58 -12.88
N SER A 11 28.82 -56.71 -11.56
CA SER A 11 29.24 -57.73 -10.56
C SER A 11 30.15 -57.14 -9.47
N ALA A 12 29.70 -56.84 -8.24
CA ALA A 12 29.18 -57.68 -7.14
C ALA A 12 30.25 -58.53 -6.43
N LEU A 13 30.47 -58.28 -5.14
CA LEU A 13 31.00 -59.25 -4.19
C LEU A 13 30.60 -58.89 -2.74
N LEU A 14 29.82 -59.79 -2.14
CA LEU A 14 29.48 -59.88 -0.72
C LEU A 14 30.70 -60.36 0.10
N CYS A 15 30.74 -59.99 1.38
CA CYS A 15 31.16 -60.90 2.46
C CYS A 15 30.48 -60.50 3.78
N ALA A 16 30.01 -61.51 4.51
CA ALA A 16 29.22 -61.46 5.74
C ALA A 16 30.02 -61.99 6.94
N GLY A 17 29.55 -61.68 8.16
CA GLY A 17 29.90 -62.36 9.41
C GLY A 17 30.29 -61.38 10.53
N ALA A 18 29.91 -61.52 11.80
CA ALA A 18 29.00 -62.43 12.50
C ALA A 18 28.62 -61.77 13.86
N PHE A 19 27.63 -62.37 14.53
CA PHE A 19 26.94 -61.92 15.74
C PHE A 19 27.79 -61.79 17.03
N THR A 20 27.42 -60.83 17.89
CA THR A 20 27.33 -61.04 19.36
C THR A 20 26.18 -60.23 19.96
N VAL A 21 25.38 -60.90 20.79
CA VAL A 21 24.16 -60.43 21.46
C VAL A 21 24.48 -59.82 22.83
N THR A 22 23.92 -58.66 23.17
CA THR A 22 23.54 -58.34 24.55
C THR A 22 22.29 -57.46 24.57
N ARG A 23 21.29 -57.85 25.36
CA ARG A 23 19.99 -57.18 25.52
C ARG A 23 20.13 -55.89 26.32
N LEU A 24 19.27 -54.88 26.07
CA LEU A 24 18.22 -54.40 26.99
C LEU A 24 17.46 -53.17 26.45
N ALA A 25 16.14 -53.18 26.71
CA ALA A 25 15.16 -52.09 26.71
C ALA A 25 14.69 -51.48 25.36
N PHE A 26 13.63 -52.07 24.79
CA PHE A 26 12.73 -51.37 23.87
C PHE A 26 11.69 -50.56 24.68
N VAL A 27 11.62 -49.25 24.43
CA VAL A 27 10.43 -48.43 24.74
C VAL A 27 9.54 -48.47 23.50
N SER A 28 8.35 -49.03 23.63
CA SER A 28 7.32 -49.02 22.58
C SER A 28 6.73 -47.61 22.43
N ALA A 29 6.88 -47.01 21.25
CA ALA A 29 6.08 -45.84 20.85
C ALA A 29 4.61 -46.27 20.64
N PRO A 30 3.63 -45.44 21.03
CA PRO A 30 2.23 -45.78 20.81
C PRO A 30 1.90 -45.78 19.31
N ALA A 31 1.15 -46.78 18.88
CA ALA A 31 0.66 -46.93 17.51
C ALA A 31 -0.17 -45.69 17.11
N SER A 32 0.22 -45.04 16.01
CA SER A 32 -0.56 -43.96 15.41
C SER A 32 -1.78 -44.56 14.74
N SER A 33 -2.95 -44.29 15.30
CA SER A 33 -4.25 -44.60 14.69
C SER A 33 -4.39 -43.84 13.38
N SER A 34 -4.73 -44.56 12.31
CA SER A 34 -5.01 -44.01 10.98
C SER A 34 -6.25 -43.12 11.02
N ARG A 35 -6.06 -41.81 11.11
CA ARG A 35 -7.12 -40.82 10.94
C ARG A 35 -7.36 -40.63 9.45
N GLN A 36 -8.49 -41.12 8.95
CA GLN A 36 -8.97 -40.78 7.61
C GLN A 36 -9.15 -39.26 7.55
N HIS A 37 -8.25 -38.58 6.86
CA HIS A 37 -8.45 -37.20 6.47
C HIS A 37 -9.46 -37.21 5.32
N SER A 38 -10.70 -36.81 5.61
CA SER A 38 -11.61 -36.33 4.58
C SER A 38 -10.87 -35.28 3.75
N PRO A 39 -10.88 -35.34 2.41
CA PRO A 39 -10.35 -34.25 1.62
C PRO A 39 -11.23 -33.04 1.94
N VAL A 40 -10.71 -32.13 2.74
CA VAL A 40 -11.22 -30.76 2.78
C VAL A 40 -11.01 -30.27 1.36
N VAL A 41 -12.11 -30.24 0.60
CA VAL A 41 -12.16 -29.50 -0.65
C VAL A 41 -11.90 -28.06 -0.25
N LEU A 42 -10.63 -27.66 -0.29
CA LEU A 42 -10.25 -26.27 -0.45
C LEU A 42 -10.88 -25.88 -1.77
N SER A 43 -12.09 -25.33 -1.68
CA SER A 43 -12.66 -24.55 -2.76
C SER A 43 -11.55 -23.60 -3.17
N ALA A 44 -10.98 -23.82 -4.34
CA ALA A 44 -10.08 -22.87 -4.96
C ALA A 44 -10.90 -21.60 -5.11
N ARG A 45 -10.80 -20.71 -4.12
CA ARG A 45 -11.28 -19.35 -4.21
C ARG A 45 -10.36 -18.70 -5.23
N GLY A 46 -10.67 -18.90 -6.51
CA GLY A 46 -10.20 -18.03 -7.57
C GLY A 46 -10.75 -16.64 -7.27
N GLY A 47 -9.97 -15.86 -6.53
CA GLY A 47 -10.21 -14.46 -6.21
C GLY A 47 -8.86 -13.81 -6.08
N GLY A 48 -8.57 -12.83 -6.96
CA GLY A 48 -7.33 -12.07 -6.94
C GLY A 48 -7.11 -11.46 -5.55
N GLU A 49 -5.91 -11.64 -5.01
CA GLU A 49 -5.61 -11.38 -3.59
C GLU A 49 -5.61 -9.88 -3.21
N TYR A 50 -5.92 -8.98 -4.15
CA TYR A 50 -5.98 -7.54 -3.94
C TYR A 50 -7.08 -6.82 -4.75
N ASP A 51 -8.22 -7.45 -5.03
CA ASP A 51 -9.32 -6.71 -5.68
C ASP A 51 -10.07 -5.83 -4.66
N ILE A 52 -9.83 -4.51 -4.70
CA ILE A 52 -10.60 -3.52 -3.94
C ILE A 52 -11.95 -3.32 -4.63
N SER A 53 -13.03 -3.71 -3.95
CA SER A 53 -14.39 -3.58 -4.48
C SER A 53 -14.90 -2.14 -4.37
N ASP A 54 -15.91 -1.78 -5.16
CA ASP A 54 -16.53 -0.45 -5.07
C ASP A 54 -17.17 -0.21 -3.70
N ALA A 55 -17.64 -1.29 -3.05
CA ALA A 55 -18.14 -1.22 -1.68
C ALA A 55 -17.03 -0.85 -0.69
N ASP A 56 -15.81 -1.37 -0.87
CA ASP A 56 -14.66 -1.02 -0.02
C ASP A 56 -14.25 0.44 -0.21
N ILE A 57 -14.24 0.92 -1.46
CA ILE A 57 -13.98 2.34 -1.78
C ILE A 57 -15.03 3.23 -1.11
N GLN A 58 -16.30 2.87 -1.26
CA GLN A 58 -17.42 3.61 -0.67
C GLN A 58 -17.36 3.59 0.86
N ASN A 59 -17.00 2.48 1.48
CA ASN A 59 -16.83 2.37 2.93
C ASN A 59 -15.69 3.25 3.42
N PHE A 60 -14.56 3.26 2.70
CA PHE A 60 -13.45 4.16 3.01
C PHE A 60 -13.87 5.62 2.89
N TYR A 61 -14.55 6.00 1.80
CA TYR A 61 -15.13 7.33 1.62
C TYR A 61 -16.04 7.72 2.78
N ASN A 62 -16.99 6.85 3.15
CA ASN A 62 -17.92 7.10 4.24
C ASN A 62 -17.21 7.29 5.59
N SER A 63 -16.12 6.53 5.83
CA SER A 63 -15.30 6.69 7.04
C SER A 63 -14.67 8.08 7.18
N LEU A 64 -14.41 8.74 6.05
CA LEU A 64 -13.90 10.10 6.00
C LEU A 64 -14.99 11.15 6.24
N LEU A 65 -16.28 10.88 6.02
CA LEU A 65 -17.36 11.89 6.15
C LEU A 65 -17.90 12.10 7.56
N THR A 66 -17.15 11.67 8.58
CA THR A 66 -17.59 11.70 9.99
C THR A 66 -17.11 12.93 10.75
N GLY A 67 -16.48 13.88 10.07
CA GLY A 67 -15.84 15.05 10.66
C GLY A 67 -16.60 16.36 10.42
N GLN A 68 -15.93 17.47 10.76
CA GLN A 68 -16.44 18.83 10.61
C GLN A 68 -16.00 19.50 9.30
N GLY A 69 -15.20 18.80 8.48
CA GLY A 69 -14.64 19.38 7.27
C GLY A 69 -13.59 20.45 7.55
N GLY A 70 -13.42 21.36 6.58
CA GLY A 70 -12.47 22.47 6.65
C GLY A 70 -11.03 22.04 6.43
N ASP A 71 -10.09 22.74 7.06
CA ASP A 71 -8.65 22.53 6.89
C ASP A 71 -8.09 21.49 7.89
N PRO A 72 -7.04 20.72 7.52
CA PRO A 72 -6.38 19.82 8.45
C PRO A 72 -5.73 20.60 9.61
N PRO A 73 -5.64 20.02 10.82
CA PRO A 73 -5.05 20.69 11.96
C PRO A 73 -3.60 21.12 11.71
N LYS A 74 -3.26 22.38 12.06
CA LYS A 74 -1.89 22.92 11.95
C LYS A 74 -0.92 22.07 12.76
N GLY A 75 0.28 21.84 12.20
CA GLY A 75 1.38 21.15 12.88
C GLY A 75 1.31 19.63 12.74
N THR A 76 0.29 19.12 12.04
CA THR A 76 0.23 17.72 11.64
C THR A 76 1.06 17.51 10.38
N VAL A 77 1.61 16.29 10.24
CA VAL A 77 2.31 15.87 9.01
C VAL A 77 1.43 16.06 7.77
N LEU A 78 0.13 15.83 7.89
CA LEU A 78 -0.80 15.99 6.78
C LEU A 78 -0.91 17.46 6.35
N SER A 79 -1.06 18.40 7.29
CA SER A 79 -1.09 19.84 6.96
C SER A 79 0.20 20.30 6.29
N GLU A 80 1.36 19.84 6.77
CA GLU A 80 2.66 20.16 6.22
C GLU A 80 2.84 19.65 4.79
N LEU A 81 2.42 18.42 4.52
CA LEU A 81 2.47 17.83 3.17
C LEU A 81 1.50 18.53 2.22
N VAL A 82 0.26 18.79 2.66
CA VAL A 82 -0.71 19.51 1.81
C VAL A 82 -0.16 20.87 1.38
N VAL A 83 0.42 21.64 2.30
CA VAL A 83 1.03 22.93 1.92
C VAL A 83 2.23 22.74 1.00
N LYS A 84 3.18 21.86 1.34
CA LYS A 84 4.42 21.71 0.54
C LYS A 84 4.17 21.21 -0.88
N PHE A 85 3.16 20.37 -1.08
CA PHE A 85 2.86 19.75 -2.38
C PHE A 85 1.81 20.51 -3.20
N PHE A 86 0.91 21.25 -2.56
CA PHE A 86 -0.19 21.91 -3.29
C PHE A 86 -0.12 23.44 -3.28
N HIS A 87 0.66 24.08 -2.40
CA HIS A 87 0.72 25.55 -2.38
C HIS A 87 1.44 26.15 -3.62
N GLY A 88 2.31 25.37 -4.27
CA GLY A 88 2.97 25.75 -5.52
C GLY A 88 2.01 25.80 -6.72
N ASP A 89 2.55 26.00 -7.91
CA ASP A 89 1.75 26.12 -9.13
C ASP A 89 1.94 24.90 -10.03
N PHE A 90 0.82 24.31 -10.44
CA PHE A 90 0.78 23.22 -11.40
C PHE A 90 0.74 23.83 -12.81
N THR A 91 1.80 23.61 -13.59
CA THR A 91 1.92 24.12 -14.96
C THR A 91 2.11 22.96 -15.93
N PRO A 92 1.78 23.12 -17.22
CA PRO A 92 2.03 22.06 -18.21
C PRO A 92 3.49 21.61 -18.30
N GLN A 93 4.44 22.47 -17.89
CA GLN A 93 5.87 22.16 -17.84
C GLN A 93 6.30 21.42 -16.56
N GLY A 94 5.41 21.28 -15.58
CA GLY A 94 5.68 20.66 -14.29
C GLY A 94 5.18 21.49 -13.11
N PHE A 95 5.46 20.99 -11.90
CA PHE A 95 5.15 21.68 -10.66
C PHE A 95 6.22 22.71 -10.30
N LYS A 96 5.80 23.96 -10.09
CA LYS A 96 6.66 25.03 -9.57
C LYS A 96 6.44 25.16 -8.07
N ARG A 97 7.45 24.76 -7.30
CA ARG A 97 7.42 24.87 -5.83
C ARG A 97 7.27 26.33 -5.42
N TYR A 98 6.47 26.56 -4.38
CA TYR A 98 6.42 27.85 -3.71
C TYR A 98 7.79 28.18 -3.11
N SER A 99 8.31 29.36 -3.41
CA SER A 99 9.62 29.84 -2.95
C SER A 99 9.55 30.99 -1.95
N GLY A 100 8.34 31.42 -1.57
CA GLY A 100 8.16 32.49 -0.62
C GLY A 100 8.32 32.05 0.84
N LEU A 101 8.29 33.03 1.74
CA LEU A 101 8.31 32.77 3.18
C LEU A 101 6.90 32.47 3.69
N TRP A 102 6.74 31.30 4.33
CA TRP A 102 5.49 30.89 4.98
C TRP A 102 4.99 31.90 6.01
N LYS A 103 3.66 32.01 6.15
CA LYS A 103 2.98 33.07 6.91
C LYS A 103 2.52 32.62 8.29
N GLY A 104 3.02 31.51 8.81
CA GLY A 104 2.75 31.05 10.16
C GLY A 104 3.52 31.84 11.23
N PRO A 105 3.04 31.79 12.49
CA PRO A 105 3.87 32.09 13.65
C PRO A 105 4.65 30.84 14.08
N PRO A 106 5.97 30.94 14.36
CA PRO A 106 6.85 32.06 14.02
C PRO A 106 7.04 32.21 12.50
N PRO A 107 7.37 33.42 12.00
CA PRO A 107 7.58 33.66 10.57
C PRO A 107 8.55 32.65 9.94
N GLY A 108 8.20 32.15 8.75
CA GLY A 108 8.94 31.08 8.09
C GLY A 108 8.44 29.66 8.39
N ASN A 109 7.50 29.50 9.32
CA ASN A 109 6.75 28.25 9.50
C ASN A 109 5.40 28.29 8.78
N ILE A 110 4.85 27.12 8.45
CA ILE A 110 3.52 26.99 7.86
C ILE A 110 2.46 27.46 8.85
N GLY A 111 1.58 28.35 8.40
CA GLY A 111 0.47 28.92 9.14
C GLY A 111 -0.89 28.48 8.61
N LYS A 112 -1.96 28.82 9.34
CA LYS A 112 -3.34 28.55 8.92
C LYS A 112 -3.67 29.14 7.54
N LYS A 113 -3.11 30.30 7.19
CA LYS A 113 -3.29 30.93 5.88
C LYS A 113 -2.66 30.10 4.75
N ASP A 114 -1.45 29.59 4.97
CA ASP A 114 -0.78 28.73 3.99
C ASP A 114 -1.52 27.39 3.85
N ILE A 115 -2.04 26.85 4.95
CA ILE A 115 -2.87 25.63 4.94
C ILE A 115 -4.12 25.83 4.11
N ALA A 116 -4.88 26.91 4.32
CA ALA A 116 -6.08 27.20 3.54
C ALA A 116 -5.78 27.29 2.03
N VAL A 117 -4.66 27.91 1.64
CA VAL A 117 -4.22 27.97 0.23
C VAL A 117 -3.86 26.57 -0.28
N GLY A 118 -3.11 25.78 0.48
CA GLY A 118 -2.75 24.41 0.12
C GLY A 118 -3.98 23.51 -0.05
N VAL A 119 -4.96 23.61 0.85
CA VAL A 119 -6.22 22.85 0.77
C VAL A 119 -7.05 23.28 -0.44
N ALA A 120 -7.18 24.59 -0.70
CA ALA A 120 -7.89 25.07 -1.89
C ALA A 120 -7.29 24.50 -3.18
N LYS A 121 -5.96 24.55 -3.32
CA LYS A 121 -5.26 23.98 -4.48
C LYS A 121 -5.30 22.45 -4.51
N LEU A 122 -5.30 21.77 -3.36
CA LEU A 122 -5.55 20.33 -3.29
C LEU A 122 -6.95 20.00 -3.84
N LYS A 123 -7.99 20.75 -3.46
CA LYS A 123 -9.36 20.55 -3.94
C LYS A 123 -9.45 20.74 -5.46
N GLU A 124 -8.82 21.78 -5.99
CA GLU A 124 -8.71 22.02 -7.43
C GLU A 124 -8.04 20.84 -8.15
N GLN A 125 -6.90 20.36 -7.63
CA GLN A 125 -6.20 19.23 -8.22
C GLN A 125 -6.94 17.90 -8.03
N MET A 126 -7.69 17.70 -6.96
CA MET A 126 -8.52 16.50 -6.84
C MET A 126 -9.69 16.53 -7.84
N ALA A 127 -10.30 17.68 -8.09
CA ALA A 127 -11.38 17.80 -9.07
C ALA A 127 -10.85 17.60 -10.50
N ASN A 128 -9.73 18.24 -10.83
CA ASN A 128 -9.11 18.18 -12.15
C ASN A 128 -7.58 18.08 -12.05
N PRO A 129 -7.04 16.86 -11.82
CA PRO A 129 -5.62 16.68 -11.57
C PRO A 129 -4.82 16.93 -12.84
N MET A 130 -3.81 17.81 -12.74
CA MET A 130 -2.84 17.99 -13.83
C MET A 130 -1.84 16.84 -13.91
N PHE A 131 -1.51 16.25 -12.76
CA PHE A 131 -0.63 15.09 -12.66
C PHE A 131 -1.32 14.00 -11.86
N VAL A 132 -1.40 12.81 -12.43
CA VAL A 132 -1.90 11.59 -11.78
C VAL A 132 -0.82 10.52 -11.83
N THR A 133 -0.70 9.77 -10.75
CA THR A 133 0.16 8.60 -10.70
C THR A 133 -0.66 7.38 -11.11
N LYS A 134 -0.05 6.48 -11.89
CA LYS A 134 -0.70 5.23 -12.27
C LYS A 134 -0.68 4.24 -11.12
N GLY A 135 -1.83 3.66 -10.78
CA GLY A 135 -1.95 2.58 -9.80
C GLY A 135 -1.57 1.22 -10.39
N GLY A 136 -1.03 0.33 -9.57
CA GLY A 136 -0.63 -1.01 -9.99
C GLY A 136 0.09 -1.75 -8.87
N VAL A 137 0.09 -3.08 -8.91
CA VAL A 137 0.57 -3.89 -7.78
C VAL A 137 2.10 -3.97 -7.77
N GLY A 138 2.76 -3.33 -6.80
CA GLY A 138 4.17 -3.64 -6.44
C GLY A 138 5.27 -2.80 -7.11
N TYR A 139 6.42 -2.71 -6.43
CA TYR A 139 7.64 -2.09 -6.95
C TYR A 139 8.23 -2.95 -8.08
N GLY A 140 8.60 -2.32 -9.20
CA GLY A 140 9.23 -3.01 -10.34
C GLY A 140 8.26 -3.62 -11.35
N VAL A 141 6.95 -3.36 -11.23
CA VAL A 141 5.98 -3.70 -12.28
C VAL A 141 6.10 -2.74 -13.45
N ASP A 142 6.05 -3.30 -14.65
CA ASP A 142 6.09 -2.58 -15.91
C ASP A 142 5.00 -1.49 -15.94
N GLU A 143 5.38 -0.27 -16.33
CA GLU A 143 4.49 0.89 -16.44
C GLU A 143 3.31 0.63 -17.38
N THR A 144 3.47 -0.28 -18.36
CA THR A 144 2.38 -0.67 -19.27
C THR A 144 1.24 -1.42 -18.58
N GLN A 145 1.50 -2.00 -17.42
CA GLN A 145 0.53 -2.77 -16.63
C GLN A 145 -0.15 -1.91 -15.55
N LYS A 146 0.28 -0.66 -15.38
CA LYS A 146 -0.33 0.26 -14.43
C LYS A 146 -1.52 0.99 -15.05
N VAL A 147 -2.52 1.22 -14.23
CA VAL A 147 -3.78 1.87 -14.60
C VAL A 147 -3.72 3.34 -14.21
N GLU A 148 -3.93 4.24 -15.15
CA GLU A 148 -3.98 5.68 -14.87
C GLU A 148 -5.33 6.10 -14.28
N ASP A 149 -6.42 5.58 -14.87
CA ASP A 149 -7.80 5.81 -14.49
C ASP A 149 -8.55 4.48 -14.60
N ASP A 150 -9.18 4.05 -13.50
CA ASP A 150 -9.96 2.81 -13.46
C ASP A 150 -11.42 3.02 -13.89
N GLY A 151 -11.80 4.25 -14.26
CA GLY A 151 -13.14 4.60 -14.73
C GLY A 151 -14.21 4.62 -13.64
N LYS A 152 -13.83 4.46 -12.35
CA LYS A 152 -14.78 4.41 -11.23
C LYS A 152 -15.21 5.78 -10.73
N GLY A 153 -14.60 6.87 -11.22
CA GLY A 153 -14.96 8.24 -10.88
C GLY A 153 -14.48 8.69 -9.49
N TRP A 154 -13.52 7.98 -8.91
CA TRP A 154 -12.89 8.34 -7.64
C TRP A 154 -11.54 9.03 -7.88
N VAL A 155 -11.22 9.99 -7.04
CA VAL A 155 -9.89 10.59 -6.96
C VAL A 155 -9.32 10.39 -5.57
N TRP A 156 -8.05 9.99 -5.52
CA TRP A 156 -7.37 9.60 -4.29
C TRP A 156 -6.22 10.55 -4.00
N LEU A 157 -6.01 10.84 -2.71
CA LEU A 157 -4.74 11.35 -2.21
C LEU A 157 -4.08 10.21 -1.45
N ALA A 158 -2.87 9.81 -1.84
CA ALA A 158 -2.13 8.76 -1.16
C ALA A 158 -0.72 9.20 -0.77
N ALA A 159 -0.24 8.68 0.35
CA ALA A 159 1.13 8.84 0.81
C ALA A 159 2.05 7.78 0.20
N GLU A 160 3.24 8.23 -0.17
CA GLU A 160 4.32 7.44 -0.76
C GLU A 160 5.60 7.63 0.05
N MET A 161 6.22 6.52 0.44
CA MET A 161 7.51 6.54 1.12
C MET A 161 8.57 5.99 0.16
N SER A 162 9.36 6.89 -0.42
CA SER A 162 10.51 6.57 -1.26
C SER A 162 11.81 6.92 -0.55
N PRO A 163 12.99 6.53 -1.10
CA PRO A 163 14.28 6.99 -0.56
C PRO A 163 14.41 8.52 -0.46
N GLY A 164 13.61 9.28 -1.22
CA GLY A 164 13.53 10.74 -1.15
C GLY A 164 12.71 11.29 0.03
N GLY A 165 12.09 10.42 0.82
CA GLY A 165 11.24 10.77 1.95
C GLY A 165 9.75 10.57 1.66
N LEU A 166 8.91 11.09 2.56
CA LEU A 166 7.47 11.02 2.46
C LEU A 166 6.93 12.08 1.50
N ALA A 167 6.13 11.63 0.53
CA ALA A 167 5.41 12.46 -0.42
C ALA A 167 3.92 12.12 -0.46
N VAL A 168 3.13 12.98 -1.11
CA VAL A 168 1.73 12.69 -1.44
C VAL A 168 1.51 12.81 -2.94
N GLU A 169 0.68 11.94 -3.47
CA GLU A 169 0.39 11.79 -4.89
C GLU A 169 -1.12 11.66 -5.12
N LEU A 170 -1.58 12.12 -6.29
CA LEU A 170 -2.96 11.95 -6.72
C LEU A 170 -3.10 10.76 -7.66
N PHE A 171 -4.22 10.03 -7.53
CA PHE A 171 -4.54 8.89 -8.38
C PHE A 171 -6.00 8.97 -8.82
N LYS A 172 -6.29 8.49 -10.04
CA LYS A 172 -7.66 8.18 -10.50
C LYS A 172 -7.98 6.69 -10.49
N SER A 173 -6.96 5.85 -10.33
CA SER A 173 -7.10 4.43 -10.01
C SER A 173 -6.88 4.17 -8.53
N VAL A 174 -7.30 3.01 -8.02
CA VAL A 174 -6.93 2.55 -6.68
C VAL A 174 -5.39 2.60 -6.47
N PRO A 175 -4.89 3.29 -5.41
CA PRO A 175 -3.45 3.52 -5.20
C PRO A 175 -2.77 2.30 -4.54
N PHE A 176 -2.72 1.17 -5.25
CA PHE A 176 -2.14 -0.07 -4.75
C PHE A 176 -0.69 0.09 -4.27
N GLY A 177 -0.37 -0.53 -3.13
CA GLY A 177 0.97 -0.44 -2.53
C GLY A 177 1.32 0.92 -1.92
N LYS A 178 0.44 1.92 -2.03
CA LYS A 178 0.58 3.23 -1.40
C LYS A 178 -0.43 3.38 -0.26
N ARG A 179 -0.28 4.42 0.56
CA ARG A 179 -1.18 4.66 1.72
C ARG A 179 -2.27 5.64 1.35
N ALA A 180 -3.48 5.15 1.06
CA ALA A 180 -4.63 6.04 0.83
C ALA A 180 -4.92 6.91 2.06
N ILE A 181 -4.92 8.23 1.87
CA ILE A 181 -5.20 9.23 2.91
C ILE A 181 -6.64 9.71 2.76
N LEU A 182 -7.00 10.15 1.56
CA LEU A 182 -8.33 10.64 1.20
C LEU A 182 -8.81 9.93 -0.07
N VAL A 183 -10.13 9.79 -0.18
CA VAL A 183 -10.82 9.48 -1.42
C VAL A 183 -12.00 10.43 -1.56
N ALA A 184 -12.25 10.94 -2.76
CA ALA A 184 -13.39 11.80 -3.06
C ALA A 184 -14.04 11.37 -4.38
N LYS A 185 -15.35 11.62 -4.53
CA LYS A 185 -15.99 11.55 -5.84
C LYS A 185 -15.43 12.69 -6.69
N GLN A 186 -14.85 12.38 -7.84
CA GLN A 186 -14.21 13.41 -8.67
C GLN A 186 -15.21 14.48 -9.12
N SER A 187 -16.46 14.09 -9.38
CA SER A 187 -17.54 15.00 -9.76
C SER A 187 -18.04 15.92 -8.64
N ASN A 188 -17.70 15.65 -7.38
CA ASN A 188 -18.15 16.42 -6.22
C ASN A 188 -17.13 16.36 -5.07
N VAL A 189 -15.93 16.86 -5.31
CA VAL A 189 -14.85 16.87 -4.32
C VAL A 189 -15.23 17.67 -3.07
N ASP A 190 -16.04 18.71 -3.23
CA ASP A 190 -16.48 19.55 -2.11
C ASP A 190 -17.23 18.78 -1.02
N GLU A 191 -17.98 17.73 -1.37
CA GLU A 191 -18.69 16.87 -0.42
C GLU A 191 -17.75 16.30 0.65
N LEU A 192 -16.56 15.85 0.22
CA LEU A 192 -15.54 15.36 1.14
C LEU A 192 -15.07 16.48 2.07
N PHE A 193 -14.61 17.60 1.52
CA PHE A 193 -13.94 18.64 2.32
C PHE A 193 -14.90 19.41 3.24
N GLN A 194 -16.21 19.33 3.00
CA GLN A 194 -17.23 19.84 3.92
C GLN A 194 -17.41 18.98 5.17
N LYS A 195 -17.01 17.70 5.13
CA LYS A 195 -17.29 16.72 6.20
C LYS A 195 -16.09 15.86 6.59
N VAL A 196 -14.92 16.13 6.01
CA VAL A 196 -13.75 15.29 6.19
C VAL A 196 -13.37 15.20 7.67
N ASN A 197 -13.15 13.98 8.12
CA ASN A 197 -12.57 13.64 9.41
C ASN A 197 -11.05 13.61 9.25
N TRP A 198 -10.43 14.71 9.65
CA TRP A 198 -8.98 14.86 9.58
C TRP A 198 -8.23 13.92 10.52
N ASP A 199 -8.85 13.44 11.60
CA ASP A 199 -8.22 12.45 12.49
C ASP A 199 -8.13 11.08 11.81
N THR A 200 -9.18 10.68 11.07
CA THR A 200 -9.14 9.46 10.24
C THR A 200 -8.06 9.57 9.16
N ALA A 201 -8.00 10.70 8.45
CA ALA A 201 -6.99 10.96 7.42
C ALA A 201 -5.57 10.95 8.00
N LEU A 202 -5.38 11.57 9.17
CA LEU A 202 -4.10 11.58 9.89
C LEU A 202 -3.69 10.17 10.33
N GLY A 203 -4.62 9.40 10.91
CA GLY A 203 -4.37 8.01 11.30
C GLY A 203 -3.96 7.12 10.11
N ASN A 204 -4.44 7.43 8.90
CA ASN A 204 -4.03 6.70 7.70
C ASN A 204 -2.59 6.99 7.29
N ILE A 205 -2.16 8.26 7.32
CA ILE A 205 -0.78 8.60 7.02
C ILE A 205 0.19 8.17 8.14
N GLU A 206 -0.28 8.10 9.39
CA GLU A 206 0.55 7.63 10.50
C GLU A 206 0.91 6.14 10.43
N LYS A 207 0.05 5.33 9.79
CA LYS A 207 0.37 3.92 9.49
C LYS A 207 1.61 3.77 8.61
N THR A 208 1.96 4.80 7.83
CA THR A 208 3.19 4.84 7.03
C THR A 208 4.45 4.89 7.90
N PHE A 209 4.34 5.38 9.15
CA PHE A 209 5.43 5.45 10.13
C PHE A 209 5.46 4.25 11.09
N GLY A 210 4.69 3.18 10.81
CA GLY A 210 4.59 2.01 11.68
C GLY A 210 3.43 2.04 12.68
N GLY A 211 2.52 3.02 12.57
CA GLY A 211 1.35 3.15 13.45
C GLY A 211 1.66 3.88 14.76
N PRO A 212 0.71 3.95 15.72
CA PRO A 212 0.89 4.69 16.97
C PRO A 212 2.16 4.23 17.68
N GLN A 213 3.11 5.16 17.78
CA GLN A 213 4.46 5.05 18.33
C GLN A 213 4.85 3.61 18.73
N VAL A 214 5.41 2.86 17.78
CA VAL A 214 6.26 1.72 18.15
C VAL A 214 7.37 2.31 19.01
N LYS A 215 7.29 2.11 20.33
CA LYS A 215 8.39 2.44 21.23
C LYS A 215 9.58 1.62 20.77
N GLN A 216 10.55 2.27 20.13
CA GLN A 216 11.87 1.70 19.98
C GLN A 216 12.36 1.38 21.39
N ARG A 217 12.62 0.10 21.63
CA ARG A 217 13.28 -0.38 22.85
C ARG A 217 14.77 -0.11 22.75
#